data_AF-A0A3M4KEN0-F1
#
_entry.id   AF-A0A3M4KEN0-F1
#
_cell.length_a   1.000
_cell.length_b   1.000
_cell.length_c   1.000
_cell.angle_alpha   90.00
_cell.angle_beta   90.00
_cell.angle_gamma   90.00
#
_symmetry.space_group_name_H-M   'P 1'
#
loop_
_entity.id
_entity.type
_entity.pdbx_description
1 polymer ?
#
loop_
_entity_poly.entity_id
_entity_poly.type
_entity_poly.pdbx_seq_one_letter_code
_entity_poly.pdbx_strand_id
1 'polypeptide(L)'
;MITIIFETGEKLDLPLASFAKSNLRGLELHRAVFDGLDLTEADFTGSNLRNASFNCSLLNSVVLNGAALMNASFIDAKMRCVHLLDTIAAYADFSGADLSMANLENADIGGSSFVNSNLRDVNLDVRRIEGAVFVGAIYNDGTIWPKGFFPENFGAIRVSD
;
A
#
# COMPACT_ATOMS: atom_id res chain seq x y z
N MET A 1 15.96 -16.79 10.93
CA MET A 1 15.23 -15.97 11.90
C MET A 1 15.19 -14.58 11.29
N ILE A 2 14.02 -13.97 11.23
CA ILE A 2 13.89 -12.58 10.84
C ILE A 2 13.67 -11.74 12.10
N THR A 3 14.09 -10.49 12.04
CA THR A 3 13.89 -9.52 13.11
C THR A 3 13.15 -8.33 12.51
N ILE A 4 12.00 -8.00 13.08
CA ILE A 4 11.28 -6.76 12.79
C ILE A 4 11.80 -5.69 13.74
N ILE A 5 12.17 -4.54 13.19
CA ILE A 5 12.63 -3.38 13.95
C ILE A 5 11.52 -2.35 13.95
N PHE A 6 11.27 -1.74 15.10
CA PHE A 6 10.32 -0.64 15.24
C PHE A 6 11.07 0.69 15.29
N GLU A 7 10.41 1.81 14.97
CA GLU A 7 11.00 3.16 15.09
C GLU A 7 11.53 3.46 16.50
N THR A 8 11.00 2.81 17.54
CA THR A 8 11.45 2.91 18.93
C THR A 8 12.79 2.24 19.18
N GLY A 9 13.28 1.42 18.25
CA GLY A 9 14.43 0.52 18.41
C GLY A 9 14.08 -0.82 19.03
N GLU A 10 12.82 -1.05 19.41
CA GLU A 10 12.33 -2.36 19.83
C GLU A 10 12.45 -3.38 18.69
N LYS A 11 12.53 -4.65 19.08
CA LYS A 11 12.73 -5.76 18.14
C LYS A 11 11.73 -6.86 18.42
N LEU A 12 11.19 -7.43 17.35
CA LEU A 12 10.40 -8.65 17.38
C LEU A 12 11.10 -9.71 16.53
N ASP A 13 11.62 -10.73 17.19
CA ASP A 13 12.23 -11.88 16.52
C ASP A 13 11.18 -12.93 16.20
N LEU A 14 11.12 -13.34 14.95
CA LEU A 14 10.21 -14.39 14.48
C LEU A 14 11.02 -15.58 13.96
N PRO A 15 10.62 -16.83 14.28
CA PRO A 15 11.30 -18.04 13.84
C PRO A 15 11.04 -18.37 12.36
N LEU A 16 11.15 -17.36 11.49
CA LEU A 16 10.97 -17.42 10.06
C LEU A 16 12.32 -17.31 9.35
N ALA A 17 12.42 -17.89 8.15
CA ALA A 17 13.65 -17.82 7.36
C ALA A 17 13.79 -16.49 6.60
N SER A 18 12.67 -15.92 6.17
CA SER A 18 12.58 -14.71 5.33
C SER A 18 11.27 -13.97 5.59
N PHE A 19 11.22 -12.71 5.14
CA PHE A 19 9.99 -11.92 5.05
C PHE A 19 9.13 -12.34 3.85
N ALA A 20 9.74 -12.61 2.70
CA ALA A 20 9.04 -13.15 1.54
C ALA A 20 8.26 -14.41 1.90
N LYS A 21 6.99 -14.48 1.45
CA LYS A 21 6.02 -15.57 1.69
C LYS A 21 5.72 -15.87 3.16
N SER A 22 6.08 -14.96 4.07
CA SER A 22 5.84 -15.15 5.49
C SER A 22 4.39 -14.85 5.88
N ASN A 23 3.92 -15.55 6.92
CA ASN A 23 2.64 -15.26 7.57
C ASN A 23 2.88 -14.28 8.73
N LEU A 24 2.39 -13.05 8.55
CA LEU A 24 2.49 -11.93 9.49
C LEU A 24 1.10 -11.38 9.83
N ARG A 25 0.06 -12.22 9.72
CA ARG A 25 -1.35 -11.87 9.92
C ARG A 25 -1.66 -11.46 11.35
N GLY A 26 -2.49 -10.43 11.52
CA GLY A 26 -2.99 -9.97 12.81
C GLY A 26 -1.92 -9.49 13.80
N LEU A 27 -0.69 -9.24 13.34
CA LEU A 27 0.39 -8.78 14.20
C LEU A 27 0.25 -7.29 14.53
N GLU A 28 0.70 -6.92 15.73
CA GLU A 28 0.84 -5.54 16.17
C GLU A 28 2.18 -4.97 15.69
N LEU A 29 2.16 -4.34 14.51
CA LEU A 29 3.34 -3.86 13.77
C LEU A 29 3.30 -2.34 13.56
N HIS A 30 2.62 -1.62 14.45
CA HIS A 30 2.56 -0.17 14.40
C HIS A 30 3.98 0.39 14.50
N ARG A 31 4.36 1.31 13.60
CA ARG A 31 5.72 1.88 13.53
C ARG A 31 6.84 0.85 13.25
N ALA A 32 6.51 -0.31 12.69
CA ALA A 32 7.51 -1.24 12.18
C ALA A 32 8.19 -0.68 10.93
N VAL A 33 9.49 -0.96 10.79
CA VAL A 33 10.34 -0.49 9.68
C VAL A 33 10.70 -1.68 8.80
N PHE A 34 10.19 -1.65 7.58
CA PHE A 34 10.39 -2.64 6.52
C PHE A 34 11.12 -2.08 5.29
N ASP A 35 11.76 -0.92 5.45
CA ASP A 35 12.40 -0.21 4.35
C ASP A 35 13.45 -1.07 3.62
N GLY A 36 13.36 -1.09 2.30
CA GLY A 36 14.28 -1.83 1.42
C GLY A 36 14.22 -3.36 1.54
N LEU A 37 13.28 -3.93 2.31
CA LEU A 37 13.17 -5.38 2.47
C LEU A 37 12.41 -6.04 1.32
N ASP A 38 12.67 -7.32 1.12
CA ASP A 38 11.86 -8.19 0.25
C ASP A 38 10.76 -8.89 1.07
N LEU A 39 9.53 -8.45 0.87
CA LEU A 39 8.32 -9.02 1.48
C LEU A 39 7.41 -9.62 0.42
N THR A 40 7.93 -9.94 -0.78
CA THR A 40 7.15 -10.50 -1.88
C THR A 40 6.28 -11.67 -1.40
N GLU A 41 4.99 -11.64 -1.73
CA GLU A 41 3.99 -12.65 -1.32
C GLU A 41 3.80 -12.81 0.22
N ALA A 42 4.26 -11.87 1.06
CA ALA A 42 3.97 -11.91 2.49
C ALA A 42 2.49 -11.60 2.79
N ASP A 43 1.97 -12.14 3.90
CA ASP A 43 0.59 -11.94 4.33
C ASP A 43 0.51 -11.16 5.64
N PHE A 44 0.04 -9.92 5.55
CA PHE A 44 -0.23 -8.97 6.63
C PHE A 44 -1.73 -8.77 6.90
N THR A 45 -2.59 -9.71 6.47
CA THR A 45 -4.04 -9.57 6.63
C THR A 45 -4.42 -9.25 8.08
N GLY A 46 -5.21 -8.20 8.26
CA GLY A 46 -5.71 -7.75 9.56
C GLY A 46 -4.65 -7.22 10.52
N SER A 47 -3.41 -7.04 10.09
CA SER A 47 -2.34 -6.52 10.96
C SER A 47 -2.49 -5.03 11.21
N ASN A 48 -2.01 -4.58 12.38
CA ASN A 48 -1.91 -3.16 12.69
C ASN A 48 -0.57 -2.63 12.20
N LEU A 49 -0.58 -1.85 11.13
CA LEU A 49 0.59 -1.27 10.45
C LEU A 49 0.55 0.27 10.46
N ARG A 50 -0.15 0.87 11.44
CA ARG A 50 -0.22 2.33 11.55
C ARG A 50 1.17 2.93 11.70
N ASN A 51 1.47 3.94 10.88
CA ASN A 51 2.79 4.57 10.80
C ASN A 51 3.95 3.60 10.48
N ALA A 52 3.69 2.41 9.92
CA ALA A 52 4.76 1.53 9.47
C ALA A 52 5.40 2.09 8.20
N SER A 53 6.69 1.81 8.00
CA SER A 53 7.45 2.25 6.83
C SER A 53 7.82 1.06 5.96
N PHE A 54 7.56 1.17 4.66
CA PHE A 54 7.84 0.18 3.62
C PHE A 54 8.57 0.82 2.43
N ASN A 55 9.32 1.90 2.67
CA ASN A 55 9.92 2.70 1.61
C ASN A 55 10.93 1.86 0.82
N CYS A 56 10.92 2.00 -0.51
CA CYS A 56 11.81 1.29 -1.42
C CYS A 56 11.78 -0.25 -1.29
N SER A 57 10.73 -0.83 -0.69
CA SER A 57 10.60 -2.28 -0.47
C SER A 57 10.01 -3.02 -1.68
N LEU A 58 10.19 -4.35 -1.70
CA LEU A 58 9.51 -5.24 -2.64
C LEU A 58 8.29 -5.85 -1.97
N LEU A 59 7.10 -5.46 -2.44
CA LEU A 59 5.78 -5.84 -1.92
C LEU A 59 4.91 -6.51 -2.99
N ASN A 60 5.52 -7.02 -4.07
CA ASN A 60 4.74 -7.64 -5.14
C ASN A 60 3.91 -8.80 -4.59
N SER A 61 2.62 -8.83 -4.94
CA SER A 61 1.65 -9.83 -4.48
C SER A 61 1.50 -9.96 -2.96
N VAL A 62 1.86 -8.92 -2.19
CA VAL A 62 1.60 -8.89 -0.74
C VAL A 62 0.10 -8.83 -0.46
N VAL A 63 -0.33 -9.49 0.63
CA VAL A 63 -1.72 -9.44 1.10
C VAL A 63 -1.81 -8.56 2.33
N LEU A 64 -2.51 -7.43 2.22
CA LEU A 64 -2.75 -6.44 3.26
C LEU A 64 -4.24 -6.30 3.61
N ASN A 65 -5.09 -7.22 3.16
CA ASN A 65 -6.54 -7.11 3.34
C ASN A 65 -6.93 -6.83 4.80
N GLY A 66 -7.80 -5.83 5.02
CA GLY A 66 -8.26 -5.42 6.34
C GLY A 66 -7.18 -4.86 7.28
N ALA A 67 -5.95 -4.64 6.81
CA ALA A 67 -4.90 -4.05 7.64
C ALA A 67 -5.17 -2.57 7.96
N ALA A 68 -4.70 -2.13 9.13
CA ALA A 68 -4.72 -0.73 9.51
C ALA A 68 -3.41 -0.05 9.05
N LEU A 69 -3.49 0.80 8.04
CA LEU A 69 -2.38 1.43 7.33
C LEU A 69 -2.32 2.95 7.52
N MET A 70 -3.02 3.49 8.53
CA MET A 70 -3.10 4.93 8.71
C MET A 70 -1.70 5.54 8.90
N ASN A 71 -1.39 6.55 8.09
CA ASN A 71 -0.08 7.20 8.01
C ASN A 71 1.10 6.27 7.66
N ALA A 72 0.85 5.08 7.09
CA ALA A 72 1.93 4.21 6.63
C ALA A 72 2.63 4.81 5.38
N SER A 73 3.92 4.53 5.23
CA SER A 73 4.74 5.04 4.13
C SER A 73 5.13 3.91 3.18
N PHE A 74 4.89 4.10 1.88
CA PHE A 74 5.18 3.16 0.79
C PHE A 74 5.95 3.86 -0.35
N ILE A 75 6.72 4.90 -0.02
CA ILE A 75 7.40 5.74 -1.00
C ILE A 75 8.34 4.87 -1.85
N ASP A 76 8.20 4.99 -3.18
CA ASP A 76 8.97 4.25 -4.19
C ASP A 76 8.91 2.71 -4.06
N ALA A 77 7.95 2.17 -3.31
CA ALA A 77 7.78 0.73 -3.13
C ALA A 77 7.29 0.03 -4.41
N LYS A 78 7.66 -1.24 -4.58
CA LYS A 78 7.17 -2.08 -5.68
C LYS A 78 5.99 -2.91 -5.19
N MET A 79 4.78 -2.51 -5.56
CA MET A 79 3.52 -3.01 -5.01
C MET A 79 2.62 -3.64 -6.09
N ARG A 80 3.21 -4.27 -7.11
CA ARG A 80 2.44 -4.85 -8.22
C ARG A 80 1.57 -5.98 -7.69
N CYS A 81 0.32 -6.04 -8.13
CA CYS A 81 -0.64 -7.06 -7.70
C CYS A 81 -0.88 -7.15 -6.17
N VAL A 82 -0.65 -6.07 -5.42
CA VAL A 82 -0.89 -6.07 -3.97
C VAL A 82 -2.40 -6.12 -3.67
N HIS A 83 -2.80 -6.84 -2.62
CA HIS A 83 -4.19 -6.91 -2.18
C HIS A 83 -4.39 -6.00 -0.95
N LEU A 84 -5.22 -4.97 -1.10
CA LEU A 84 -5.49 -3.94 -0.10
C LEU A 84 -7.00 -3.84 0.21
N LEU A 85 -7.75 -4.93 0.00
CA LEU A 85 -9.20 -4.97 0.20
C LEU A 85 -9.55 -4.56 1.63
N ASP A 86 -10.59 -3.74 1.81
CA ASP A 86 -11.11 -3.34 3.13
C ASP A 86 -10.09 -2.66 4.06
N THR A 87 -8.96 -2.18 3.55
CA THR A 87 -7.92 -1.52 4.36
C THR A 87 -8.35 -0.16 4.89
N ILE A 88 -7.67 0.29 5.96
CA ILE A 88 -7.75 1.69 6.41
C ILE A 88 -6.41 2.34 6.11
N ALA A 89 -6.25 2.92 4.92
CA ALA A 89 -5.04 3.57 4.43
C ALA A 89 -5.17 5.11 4.41
N ALA A 90 -6.02 5.66 5.28
CA ALA A 90 -6.18 7.11 5.43
C ALA A 90 -4.82 7.76 5.75
N TYR A 91 -4.49 8.83 5.03
CA TYR A 91 -3.21 9.55 5.12
C TYR A 91 -1.95 8.72 4.85
N ALA A 92 -2.06 7.53 4.24
CA ALA A 92 -0.90 6.78 3.79
C ALA A 92 -0.19 7.49 2.62
N ASP A 93 1.11 7.27 2.48
CA ASP A 93 1.91 7.84 1.39
C ASP A 93 2.36 6.74 0.42
N PHE A 94 1.76 6.72 -0.78
CA PHE A 94 2.11 5.84 -1.89
C PHE A 94 2.88 6.58 -2.99
N SER A 95 3.53 7.71 -2.68
CA SER A 95 4.23 8.52 -3.68
C SER A 95 5.32 7.70 -4.38
N GLY A 96 5.33 7.72 -5.72
CA GLY A 96 6.27 6.95 -6.54
C GLY A 96 6.07 5.43 -6.53
N ALA A 97 5.10 4.89 -5.77
CA ALA A 97 4.87 3.46 -5.70
C ALA A 97 4.38 2.88 -7.03
N ASP A 98 4.82 1.66 -7.36
CA ASP A 98 4.25 0.89 -8.46
C ASP A 98 3.12 0.01 -7.96
N LEU A 99 1.88 0.51 -8.03
CA LEU A 99 0.67 -0.18 -7.60
C LEU A 99 -0.01 -0.94 -8.75
N SER A 100 0.60 -1.10 -9.93
CA SER A 100 -0.11 -1.66 -11.08
C SER A 100 -0.77 -3.01 -10.77
N MET A 101 -2.03 -3.19 -11.20
CA MET A 101 -2.86 -4.37 -10.92
C MET A 101 -3.20 -4.60 -9.44
N ALA A 102 -3.00 -3.61 -8.55
CA ALA A 102 -3.42 -3.69 -7.16
C ALA A 102 -4.94 -3.65 -7.00
N ASN A 103 -5.44 -4.15 -5.87
CA ASN A 103 -6.86 -4.08 -5.53
C ASN A 103 -7.08 -3.33 -4.19
N LEU A 104 -7.65 -2.13 -4.25
CA LEU A 104 -8.03 -1.29 -3.11
C LEU A 104 -9.56 -1.22 -2.90
N GLU A 105 -10.33 -2.17 -3.44
CA GLU A 105 -11.79 -2.20 -3.26
C GLU A 105 -12.17 -2.07 -1.78
N ASN A 106 -13.16 -1.21 -1.49
CA ASN A 106 -13.66 -0.90 -0.15
C ASN A 106 -12.63 -0.30 0.83
N ALA A 107 -11.41 0.04 0.39
CA ALA A 107 -10.43 0.70 1.24
C ALA A 107 -10.85 2.14 1.58
N ASP A 108 -10.41 2.63 2.73
CA ASP A 108 -10.40 4.06 3.06
C ASP A 108 -9.04 4.65 2.71
N ILE A 109 -8.98 5.48 1.67
CA ILE A 109 -7.77 6.18 1.23
C ILE A 109 -7.89 7.70 1.44
N GLY A 110 -8.77 8.15 2.35
CA GLY A 110 -8.97 9.58 2.59
C GLY A 110 -7.66 10.29 2.96
N GLY A 111 -7.32 11.36 2.23
CA GLY A 111 -6.11 12.14 2.48
C GLY A 111 -4.78 11.46 2.12
N SER A 112 -4.79 10.30 1.46
CA SER A 112 -3.54 9.63 1.05
C SER A 112 -2.86 10.32 -0.13
N SER A 113 -1.55 10.12 -0.28
CA SER A 113 -0.79 10.59 -1.45
C SER A 113 -0.55 9.44 -2.42
N PHE A 114 -0.83 9.69 -3.70
CA PHE A 114 -0.48 8.81 -4.83
C PHE A 114 0.41 9.55 -5.84
N VAL A 115 1.11 10.61 -5.40
CA VAL A 115 1.90 11.48 -6.28
C VAL A 115 2.92 10.66 -7.09
N ASN A 116 2.93 10.83 -8.41
CA ASN A 116 3.82 10.09 -9.33
C ASN A 116 3.75 8.56 -9.24
N SER A 117 2.68 7.99 -8.68
CA SER A 117 2.50 6.53 -8.60
C SER A 117 2.03 5.93 -9.92
N ASN A 118 2.19 4.62 -10.08
CA ASN A 118 1.62 3.86 -11.19
C ASN A 118 0.33 3.15 -10.76
N LEU A 119 -0.80 3.63 -11.27
CA LEU A 119 -2.16 3.14 -10.97
C LEU A 119 -2.81 2.40 -12.13
N ARG A 120 -2.04 1.94 -13.12
CA ARG A 120 -2.58 1.12 -14.22
C ARG A 120 -3.22 -0.16 -13.71
N ASP A 121 -4.42 -0.47 -14.21
CA ASP A 121 -5.20 -1.66 -13.87
C ASP A 121 -5.54 -1.80 -12.38
N VAL A 122 -5.45 -0.70 -11.62
CA VAL A 122 -5.76 -0.71 -10.18
C VAL A 122 -7.27 -0.63 -9.99
N ASN A 123 -7.80 -1.45 -9.07
CA ASN A 123 -9.16 -1.26 -8.58
C ASN A 123 -9.18 -0.22 -7.44
N LEU A 124 -9.63 1.00 -7.74
CA LEU A 124 -9.86 2.08 -6.77
C LEU A 124 -11.37 2.30 -6.51
N ASP A 125 -12.22 1.27 -6.57
CA ASP A 125 -13.60 1.34 -6.05
C ASP A 125 -13.58 1.39 -4.50
N VAL A 126 -13.07 2.50 -3.99
CA VAL A 126 -12.80 2.76 -2.58
C VAL A 126 -14.06 3.33 -1.91
N ARG A 127 -14.19 3.09 -0.61
CA ARG A 127 -15.32 3.65 0.16
C ARG A 127 -15.13 5.13 0.54
N ARG A 128 -13.88 5.61 0.53
CA ARG A 128 -13.51 7.00 0.86
C ARG A 128 -12.28 7.42 0.07
N ILE A 129 -12.37 8.56 -0.61
CA ILE A 129 -11.30 9.12 -1.49
C ILE A 129 -11.02 10.61 -1.23
N GLU A 130 -11.82 11.24 -0.40
CA GLU A 130 -11.78 12.68 -0.15
C GLU A 130 -10.41 13.10 0.39
N GLY A 131 -9.82 14.10 -0.27
CA GLY A 131 -8.51 14.63 0.07
C GLY A 131 -7.32 13.81 -0.45
N ALA A 132 -7.55 12.68 -1.12
CA ALA A 132 -6.46 11.95 -1.77
C ALA A 132 -5.86 12.78 -2.93
N VAL A 133 -4.54 12.69 -3.10
CA VAL A 133 -3.78 13.47 -4.09
C VAL A 133 -3.22 12.55 -5.17
N PHE A 134 -3.48 12.87 -6.43
CA PHE A 134 -3.09 12.03 -7.58
C PHE A 134 -2.17 12.73 -8.58
N VAL A 135 -1.54 13.84 -8.17
CA VAL A 135 -0.69 14.65 -9.06
C VAL A 135 0.42 13.79 -9.68
N GLY A 136 0.44 13.69 -11.00
CA GLY A 136 1.43 12.91 -11.75
C GLY A 136 1.24 11.39 -11.68
N ALA A 137 0.23 10.90 -10.95
CA ALA A 137 -0.11 9.49 -10.97
C ALA A 137 -0.57 9.09 -12.37
N ILE A 138 -0.09 7.94 -12.87
CA ILE A 138 -0.47 7.45 -14.20
C ILE A 138 -1.51 6.35 -14.10
N TYR A 139 -2.50 6.34 -14.98
CA TYR A 139 -3.57 5.34 -14.98
C TYR A 139 -4.01 5.00 -16.43
N ASN A 140 -4.71 3.89 -16.63
CA ASN A 140 -5.21 3.44 -17.95
C ASN A 140 -6.69 3.06 -17.89
N ASP A 141 -7.23 2.51 -18.98
CA ASP A 141 -8.65 2.10 -19.06
C ASP A 141 -9.02 0.91 -18.17
N GLY A 142 -8.02 0.15 -17.72
CA GLY A 142 -8.21 -0.92 -16.73
C GLY A 142 -8.35 -0.40 -15.30
N THR A 143 -7.95 0.85 -15.02
CA THR A 143 -8.10 1.44 -13.68
C THR A 143 -9.57 1.72 -13.38
N ILE A 144 -10.09 1.13 -12.30
CA ILE A 144 -11.45 1.35 -11.82
C ILE A 144 -11.42 2.51 -10.83
N TRP A 145 -12.29 3.49 -10.99
CA TRP A 145 -12.43 4.64 -10.08
C TRP A 145 -13.82 4.65 -9.43
N PRO A 146 -14.00 5.34 -8.28
CA PRO A 146 -15.32 5.50 -7.69
C PRO A 146 -16.29 6.16 -8.66
N LYS A 147 -17.57 5.78 -8.61
CA LYS A 147 -18.58 6.33 -9.52
C LYS A 147 -18.63 7.86 -9.42
N GLY A 148 -18.49 8.53 -10.57
CA GLY A 148 -18.53 9.99 -10.66
C GLY A 148 -17.23 10.69 -10.24
N PHE A 149 -16.17 9.94 -9.94
CA PHE A 149 -14.84 10.47 -9.77
C PHE A 149 -14.16 10.67 -11.13
N PHE A 150 -13.51 11.82 -11.31
CA PHE A 150 -12.78 12.19 -12.53
C PHE A 150 -11.32 12.43 -12.15
N PRO A 151 -10.43 11.44 -12.30
CA PRO A 151 -9.07 11.47 -11.74
C PRO A 151 -8.19 12.59 -12.32
N GLU A 152 -8.44 13.04 -13.54
CA GLU A 152 -7.72 14.13 -14.19
C GLU A 152 -7.92 15.47 -13.47
N ASN A 153 -9.09 15.68 -12.86
CA ASN A 153 -9.35 16.88 -12.06
C ASN A 153 -8.45 16.95 -10.79
N PHE A 154 -7.82 15.84 -10.43
CA PHE A 154 -6.93 15.71 -9.28
C PHE A 154 -5.46 15.49 -9.69
N GLY A 155 -5.14 15.74 -10.96
CA GLY A 155 -3.78 15.71 -11.49
C GLY A 155 -3.28 14.34 -11.96
N ALA A 156 -4.15 13.32 -11.99
CA ALA A 156 -3.82 12.04 -12.60
C ALA A 156 -3.71 12.16 -14.12
N ILE A 157 -2.85 11.35 -14.72
CA ILE A 157 -2.52 11.39 -16.14
C ILE A 157 -2.93 10.05 -16.75
N ARG A 158 -3.89 10.09 -17.68
CA ARG A 158 -4.24 8.90 -18.46
C ARG A 158 -3.13 8.59 -19.46
N VAL A 159 -2.68 7.35 -19.49
CA VAL A 159 -1.68 6.83 -20.43
C VAL A 159 -2.27 5.68 -21.24
N SER A 160 -1.69 5.39 -22.41
CA SER A 160 -1.99 4.16 -23.14
C SER A 160 -1.32 2.97 -22.49
N ASP A 161 -1.87 1.78 -22.74
CA ASP A 161 -1.27 0.49 -22.36
C ASP A 161 0.12 0.27 -23.01
#